data_AF-A0A8T5RQK2-F1
#
_entry.id   AF-A0A8T5RQK2-F1
#
_cell.length_a   1.000
_cell.length_b   1.000
_cell.length_c   1.000
_cell.angle_alpha   90.00
_cell.angle_beta   90.00
_cell.angle_gamma   90.00
#
_symmetry.space_group_name_H-M   'P 1'
#
loop_
_entity.id
_entity.type
_entity.pdbx_description
1 polymer ?
#
loop_
_entity_poly.entity_id
_entity_poly.type
_entity_poly.pdbx_seq_one_letter_code
_entity_poly.pdbx_strand_id
1 'polypeptide(L)'
;MNKQKIKSNAKIIIEQSEFVHLGTIDKDGYPNIRLMFNLKRKDQFPRIKKVIDEYNEGFTTYISTNTSSDKILHIKNNKKASVYYEITKDEWQGLMLLGIIEFIEDKKIKRDLWEDNWKIYYPKGMNDPDFTILKFKPFFLKLYTKLRTYNLEI
;
A
#
# COMPACT_ATOMS: atom_id res chain seq x y z
N MET A 1 -11.29 22.13 -3.72
CA MET A 1 -11.03 21.33 -4.93
C MET A 1 -12.19 20.35 -5.12
N ASN A 2 -12.68 20.11 -6.34
CA ASN A 2 -13.81 19.19 -6.54
C ASN A 2 -13.39 17.71 -6.37
N LYS A 3 -14.37 16.81 -6.19
CA LYS A 3 -14.11 15.38 -5.94
C LYS A 3 -13.25 14.72 -7.00
N GLN A 4 -13.49 15.00 -8.28
CA GLN A 4 -12.74 14.41 -9.39
C GLN A 4 -11.26 14.81 -9.35
N LYS A 5 -10.98 16.09 -9.12
CA LYS A 5 -9.61 16.60 -9.03
C LYS A 5 -8.88 16.10 -7.78
N ILE A 6 -9.58 15.89 -6.66
CA ILE A 6 -9.03 15.20 -5.48
C ILE A 6 -8.60 13.77 -5.83
N LYS A 7 -9.46 13.00 -6.49
CA LYS A 7 -9.13 11.63 -6.92
C LYS A 7 -7.97 11.61 -7.92
N SER A 8 -7.92 12.52 -8.89
CA SER A 8 -6.82 12.60 -9.85
C SER A 8 -5.48 12.92 -9.18
N ASN A 9 -5.44 13.91 -8.27
CA ASN A 9 -4.22 14.22 -7.53
C ASN A 9 -3.77 13.06 -6.65
N ALA A 10 -4.69 12.38 -5.97
CA ALA A 10 -4.36 11.20 -5.16
C ALA A 10 -3.72 10.09 -6.00
N LYS A 11 -4.23 9.84 -7.22
CA LYS A 11 -3.63 8.86 -8.15
C LYS A 11 -2.21 9.26 -8.57
N ILE A 12 -1.99 10.53 -8.89
CA ILE A 12 -0.66 11.05 -9.25
C ILE A 12 0.33 10.82 -8.10
N ILE A 13 -0.07 11.15 -6.87
CA ILE A 13 0.78 10.92 -5.68
C ILE A 13 1.12 9.44 -5.54
N ILE A 14 0.13 8.54 -5.59
CA ILE A 14 0.38 7.09 -5.51
C ILE A 14 1.34 6.62 -6.60
N GLU A 15 1.20 7.08 -7.84
CA GLU A 15 2.04 6.62 -8.95
C GLU A 15 3.46 7.20 -8.91
N GLN A 16 3.66 8.35 -8.28
CA GLN A 16 4.96 9.03 -8.18
C GLN A 16 5.69 8.81 -6.86
N SER A 17 5.01 8.35 -5.80
CA SER A 17 5.68 8.00 -4.55
C SER A 17 6.65 6.85 -4.77
N GLU A 18 7.85 6.96 -4.18
CA GLU A 18 8.86 5.91 -4.25
C GLU A 18 8.47 4.71 -3.38
N PHE A 19 7.93 4.99 -2.21
CA PHE A 19 7.49 4.00 -1.23
C PHE A 19 6.06 4.28 -0.76
N VAL A 20 5.53 3.37 0.05
CA VAL A 20 4.32 3.59 0.82
C VAL A 20 4.61 3.30 2.29
N HIS A 21 4.16 4.18 3.16
CA HIS A 21 4.28 4.02 4.61
C HIS A 21 3.05 3.33 5.15
N LEU A 22 3.21 2.16 5.78
CA LEU A 22 2.15 1.40 6.41
C LEU A 22 2.09 1.68 7.92
N GLY A 23 0.97 2.23 8.38
CA GLY A 23 0.62 2.38 9.78
C GLY A 23 -0.26 1.22 10.27
N THR A 24 0.16 0.57 11.35
CA THR A 24 -0.59 -0.50 12.05
C THR A 24 -0.67 -0.17 13.55
N ILE A 25 -1.57 -0.82 14.29
CA ILE A 25 -1.73 -0.62 15.73
C ILE A 25 -1.29 -1.91 16.43
N ASP A 26 -0.35 -1.81 17.36
CA ASP A 26 0.10 -2.97 18.14
C ASP A 26 -0.92 -3.35 19.23
N LYS A 27 -0.62 -4.44 19.97
CA LYS A 27 -1.49 -4.96 21.03
C LYS A 27 -1.69 -3.99 22.20
N ASP A 28 -0.76 -3.05 22.40
CA ASP A 28 -0.79 -2.09 23.50
C ASP A 28 -1.42 -0.75 23.05
N GLY A 29 -1.85 -0.67 21.79
CA GLY A 29 -2.55 0.48 21.23
C GLY A 29 -1.63 1.50 20.57
N TYR A 30 -0.32 1.25 20.47
CA TYR A 30 0.61 2.20 19.87
C TYR A 30 0.69 2.04 18.35
N PRO A 31 0.76 3.16 17.60
CA PRO A 31 0.94 3.13 16.17
C PRO A 31 2.38 2.72 15.82
N ASN A 32 2.50 1.82 14.86
CA ASN A 32 3.77 1.38 14.29
C ASN A 32 3.77 1.71 12.79
N ILE A 33 4.78 2.46 12.33
CA ILE A 33 4.93 2.87 10.92
C ILE A 33 6.11 2.14 10.28
N ARG A 34 5.92 1.63 9.07
CA ARG A 34 6.96 0.91 8.31
C ARG A 34 6.96 1.34 6.86
N LEU A 35 8.15 1.48 6.28
CA LEU A 35 8.33 1.71 4.86
C LEU A 35 8.12 0.40 4.09
N MET A 36 7.32 0.43 3.03
CA MET A 36 7.01 -0.70 2.15
C MET A 36 7.20 -0.31 0.69
N PHE A 37 7.46 -1.29 -0.18
CA PHE A 37 7.50 -1.04 -1.63
C PHE A 37 6.16 -0.55 -2.16
N ASN A 38 6.20 0.48 -3.00
CA ASN A 38 5.04 0.93 -3.73
C ASN A 38 4.85 0.10 -5.01
N LEU A 39 4.06 -0.98 -4.92
CA LEU A 39 3.81 -1.87 -6.06
C LEU A 39 3.06 -1.19 -7.23
N LYS A 40 2.55 0.03 -7.04
CA LYS A 40 1.94 0.85 -8.10
C LYS A 40 2.95 1.77 -8.81
N ARG A 41 4.21 1.83 -8.39
CA ARG A 41 5.27 2.62 -9.02
C ARG A 41 5.75 1.92 -10.30
N LYS A 42 5.29 2.39 -11.46
CA LYS A 42 5.59 1.77 -12.77
C LYS A 42 7.09 1.65 -13.07
N ASP A 43 7.88 2.64 -12.65
CA ASP A 43 9.33 2.63 -12.91
C ASP A 43 10.05 1.49 -12.17
N GLN A 44 9.53 1.08 -11.01
CA GLN A 44 10.10 0.00 -10.20
C GLN A 44 9.44 -1.36 -10.50
N PHE A 45 8.12 -1.38 -10.69
CA PHE A 45 7.33 -2.61 -10.83
C PHE A 45 6.37 -2.54 -12.03
N PRO A 46 6.87 -2.41 -13.28
CA PRO A 46 6.02 -2.20 -14.45
C PRO A 46 5.05 -3.35 -14.69
N ARG A 47 5.49 -4.59 -14.44
CA ARG A 47 4.68 -5.81 -14.59
C ARG A 47 3.59 -5.88 -13.52
N ILE A 48 3.92 -5.70 -12.25
CA ILE A 48 2.93 -5.68 -11.15
C ILE A 48 1.94 -4.53 -11.34
N LYS A 49 2.39 -3.32 -11.70
CA LYS A 49 1.49 -2.19 -11.95
C LYS A 49 0.41 -2.55 -12.97
N LYS A 50 0.80 -3.19 -14.08
CA LYS A 50 -0.15 -3.67 -15.09
C LYS A 50 -1.18 -4.64 -14.51
N VAL A 51 -0.75 -5.64 -13.74
CA VAL A 51 -1.63 -6.60 -13.05
C VAL A 51 -2.60 -5.89 -12.09
N ILE A 52 -2.10 -4.95 -11.28
CA ILE A 52 -2.93 -4.20 -10.33
C ILE A 52 -3.95 -3.32 -11.06
N ASP A 53 -3.58 -2.71 -12.19
CA ASP A 53 -4.49 -1.92 -13.02
C ASP A 53 -5.61 -2.80 -13.61
N GLU A 54 -5.31 -4.05 -14.00
CA GLU A 54 -6.29 -5.02 -14.49
C GLU A 54 -7.32 -5.42 -13.41
N TYR A 55 -6.94 -5.44 -12.13
CA TYR A 55 -7.90 -5.66 -11.04
C TYR A 55 -8.86 -4.47 -10.85
N ASN A 56 -8.49 -3.27 -11.33
CA ASN A 56 -9.34 -2.06 -11.33
C ASN A 56 -9.97 -1.70 -9.95
N GLU A 57 -9.19 -1.79 -8.87
CA GLU A 57 -9.70 -1.64 -7.50
C GLU A 57 -9.44 -0.26 -6.88
N GLY A 58 -9.45 0.78 -7.71
CA GLY A 58 -9.30 2.17 -7.28
C GLY A 58 -8.03 2.42 -6.47
N PHE A 59 -8.20 2.85 -5.22
CA PHE A 59 -7.12 3.24 -4.32
C PHE A 59 -6.53 2.07 -3.49
N THR A 60 -6.95 0.83 -3.76
CA THR A 60 -6.40 -0.37 -3.10
C THR A 60 -4.88 -0.44 -3.20
N THR A 61 -4.21 -0.85 -2.12
CA THR A 61 -2.76 -0.99 -2.05
C THR A 61 -2.40 -2.45 -1.75
N TYR A 62 -1.58 -3.04 -2.60
CA TYR A 62 -0.99 -4.36 -2.35
C TYR A 62 0.40 -4.21 -1.73
N ILE A 63 0.71 -5.04 -0.74
CA ILE A 63 1.97 -4.98 0.01
C ILE A 63 2.52 -6.39 0.15
N SER A 64 3.77 -6.62 -0.26
CA SER A 64 4.49 -7.85 0.08
C SER A 64 5.18 -7.70 1.43
N THR A 65 5.16 -8.76 2.24
CA THR A 65 5.82 -8.76 3.54
C THR A 65 6.08 -10.17 4.07
N ASN A 66 7.00 -10.24 5.03
CA ASN A 66 7.30 -11.43 5.80
C ASN A 66 6.13 -11.85 6.69
N THR A 67 5.71 -13.10 6.60
CA THR A 67 4.73 -13.75 7.51
C THR A 67 5.18 -13.69 8.98
N SER A 68 6.48 -13.71 9.21
CA SER A 68 7.15 -13.67 10.51
C SER A 68 7.20 -12.28 11.15
N SER A 69 6.81 -11.22 10.44
CA SER A 69 6.91 -9.86 10.97
C SER A 69 5.82 -9.53 11.99
N ASP A 70 6.16 -8.75 13.03
CA ASP A 70 5.22 -8.27 14.05
C ASP A 70 3.96 -7.61 13.49
N LYS A 71 4.07 -6.93 12.34
CA LYS A 71 2.91 -6.32 11.67
C LYS A 71 1.81 -7.33 11.36
N ILE A 72 2.16 -8.59 11.13
CA ILE A 72 1.19 -9.67 10.89
C ILE A 72 0.35 -9.93 12.14
N LEU A 73 0.96 -9.91 13.33
CA LEU A 73 0.24 -10.00 14.61
C LEU A 73 -0.63 -8.77 14.83
N HIS A 74 -0.12 -7.57 14.51
CA HIS A 74 -0.89 -6.33 14.62
C HIS A 74 -2.16 -6.40 13.77
N ILE A 75 -2.03 -6.83 12.50
CA ILE A 75 -3.14 -6.92 11.54
C ILE A 75 -4.14 -8.01 11.94
N LYS A 76 -3.68 -9.15 12.46
CA LYS A 76 -4.55 -10.22 12.96
C LYS A 76 -5.42 -9.74 14.12
N ASN A 77 -4.86 -8.95 15.03
CA ASN A 77 -5.58 -8.42 16.19
C ASN A 77 -6.44 -7.20 15.83
N ASN A 78 -5.97 -6.35 14.92
CA ASN A 78 -6.65 -5.14 14.50
C ASN A 78 -6.39 -4.87 13.00
N LYS A 79 -7.41 -5.09 12.19
CA LYS A 79 -7.33 -4.88 10.74
C LYS A 79 -7.27 -3.42 10.33
N LYS A 80 -7.58 -2.47 11.23
CA LYS A 80 -7.56 -1.02 10.91
C LYS A 80 -6.12 -0.57 10.66
N ALA A 81 -5.92 0.10 9.55
CA ALA A 81 -4.62 0.60 9.14
C ALA A 81 -4.74 1.94 8.41
N SER A 82 -3.61 2.60 8.26
CA SER A 82 -3.46 3.72 7.33
C SER A 82 -2.28 3.46 6.41
N VAL A 83 -2.37 3.93 5.17
CA VAL A 83 -1.19 4.04 4.31
C VAL A 83 -0.94 5.51 3.97
N TYR A 84 0.32 5.88 3.85
CA TYR A 84 0.73 7.23 3.49
C TYR A 84 1.68 7.20 2.28
N TYR A 85 1.40 8.10 1.35
CA TYR A 85 2.17 8.34 0.14
C TYR A 85 2.59 9.80 0.11
N GLU A 86 3.76 10.06 -0.47
CA GLU A 86 4.30 11.41 -0.57
C GLU A 86 5.03 11.66 -1.90
N ILE A 87 5.00 12.93 -2.33
CA ILE A 87 5.93 13.49 -3.32
C ILE A 87 6.68 14.60 -2.59
N THR A 88 7.95 14.36 -2.27
CA THR A 88 8.79 15.29 -1.49
C THR A 88 9.61 16.22 -2.36
N LYS A 89 9.91 15.85 -3.61
CA LYS A 89 10.65 16.69 -4.54
C LYS A 89 9.76 17.85 -5.01
N ASP A 90 10.10 19.06 -4.57
CA ASP A 90 9.53 20.37 -4.96
C ASP A 90 8.05 20.63 -4.61
N GLU A 91 7.20 19.61 -4.52
CA GLU A 91 5.74 19.80 -4.37
C GLU A 91 5.20 19.63 -2.94
N TRP A 92 5.93 18.93 -2.07
CA TRP A 92 5.53 18.60 -0.67
C TRP A 92 4.06 18.17 -0.56
N GLN A 93 3.69 17.16 -1.35
CA GLN A 93 2.33 16.61 -1.38
C GLN A 93 2.27 15.31 -0.60
N GLY A 94 1.13 15.08 0.04
CA GLY A 94 0.87 13.90 0.84
C GLY A 94 -0.51 13.33 0.56
N LEU A 95 -0.63 12.02 0.68
CA LEU A 95 -1.91 11.32 0.63
C LEU A 95 -1.92 10.29 1.74
N MET A 96 -2.81 10.48 2.71
CA MET A 96 -3.16 9.46 3.67
C MET A 96 -4.44 8.74 3.22
N LEU A 97 -4.43 7.42 3.25
CA LEU A 97 -5.61 6.60 3.11
C LEU A 97 -5.90 5.88 4.44
N LEU A 98 -7.16 5.84 4.84
CA LEU A 98 -7.63 5.04 5.98
C LEU A 98 -8.42 3.85 5.46
N GLY A 99 -8.21 2.69 6.05
CA GLY A 99 -8.74 1.45 5.54
C GLY A 99 -8.56 0.26 6.46
N ILE A 100 -8.78 -0.91 5.89
CA ILE A 100 -8.54 -2.20 6.54
C ILE A 100 -7.57 -3.04 5.72
N ILE A 101 -6.88 -3.96 6.37
CA ILE A 101 -6.01 -4.94 5.72
C ILE A 101 -6.65 -6.32 5.70
N GLU A 102 -6.52 -6.98 4.55
CA GLU A 102 -6.86 -8.38 4.33
C GLU A 102 -5.63 -9.17 3.90
N PHE A 103 -5.57 -10.44 4.29
CA PHE A 103 -4.56 -11.38 3.82
C PHE A 103 -4.99 -11.98 2.49
N ILE A 104 -4.09 -12.00 1.50
CA ILE A 104 -4.35 -12.63 0.21
C ILE A 104 -3.87 -14.08 0.24
N GLU A 105 -4.84 -14.99 0.22
CA GLU A 105 -4.61 -16.44 0.11
C GLU A 105 -4.66 -16.94 -1.34
N ASP A 106 -5.23 -16.16 -2.25
CA ASP A 106 -5.35 -16.50 -3.66
C ASP A 106 -3.97 -16.66 -4.30
N LYS A 107 -3.65 -17.91 -4.68
CA LYS A 107 -2.36 -18.27 -5.29
C LYS A 107 -2.13 -17.59 -6.63
N LYS A 108 -3.19 -17.33 -7.40
CA LYS A 108 -3.11 -16.61 -8.68
C LYS A 108 -2.67 -15.17 -8.42
N ILE A 109 -3.32 -14.47 -7.48
CA ILE A 109 -2.92 -13.09 -7.13
C ILE A 109 -1.47 -13.06 -6.60
N LYS A 110 -1.10 -13.98 -5.70
CA LYS A 110 0.28 -14.06 -5.19
C LYS A 110 1.30 -14.26 -6.31
N ARG A 111 1.00 -15.11 -7.30
CA ARG A 111 1.84 -15.33 -8.47
C ARG A 111 1.91 -14.10 -9.36
N ASP A 112 0.76 -13.49 -9.64
CA ASP A 112 0.69 -12.34 -10.53
C ASP A 112 1.44 -11.13 -9.91
N LEU A 113 1.53 -11.05 -8.58
CA LEU A 113 2.27 -10.02 -7.84
C LEU A 113 3.71 -10.39 -7.45
N TRP A 114 4.21 -11.58 -7.80
CA TRP A 114 5.57 -12.02 -7.45
C TRP A 114 6.64 -11.36 -8.32
N GLU A 115 7.74 -10.90 -7.71
CA GLU A 115 8.94 -10.46 -8.44
C GLU A 115 10.15 -11.32 -8.10
N ASP A 116 10.88 -11.76 -9.12
CA ASP A 116 12.04 -12.64 -8.93
C ASP A 116 13.16 -11.98 -8.11
N ASN A 117 13.27 -10.66 -8.18
CA ASN A 117 14.22 -9.90 -7.35
C ASN A 117 13.89 -9.97 -5.85
N TRP A 118 12.69 -10.41 -5.45
CA TRP A 118 12.36 -10.64 -4.06
C TRP A 118 12.93 -11.94 -3.49
N LYS A 119 13.64 -12.77 -4.27
CA LYS A 119 14.37 -13.95 -3.75
C LYS A 119 15.40 -13.59 -2.68
N ILE A 120 15.88 -12.35 -2.65
CA ILE A 120 16.75 -11.85 -1.56
C ILE A 120 16.04 -11.84 -0.19
N TYR A 121 14.71 -11.69 -0.19
CA TYR A 121 13.86 -11.72 1.01
C TYR A 121 13.19 -13.08 1.20
N TYR A 122 12.88 -13.78 0.11
CA TYR A 122 12.16 -15.06 0.08
C TYR A 122 12.95 -16.09 -0.75
N PRO A 123 14.00 -16.72 -0.19
CA PRO A 123 14.91 -17.59 -0.94
C PRO A 123 14.22 -18.78 -1.61
N LYS A 124 13.07 -19.24 -1.09
CA LYS A 124 12.26 -20.32 -1.70
C LYS A 124 11.27 -19.81 -2.75
N GLY A 125 11.37 -18.54 -3.15
CA GLY A 125 10.53 -17.90 -4.15
C GLY A 125 9.09 -17.70 -3.70
N MET A 126 8.15 -17.74 -4.63
CA MET A 126 6.71 -17.57 -4.36
C MET A 126 6.13 -18.58 -3.34
N ASN A 127 6.78 -19.74 -3.19
CA ASN A 127 6.36 -20.78 -2.25
C ASN A 127 7.06 -20.67 -0.88
N ASP A 128 7.82 -19.60 -0.65
CA ASP A 128 8.41 -19.36 0.66
C ASP A 128 7.29 -19.18 1.70
N PRO A 129 7.30 -19.94 2.82
CA PRO A 129 6.28 -19.80 3.87
C PRO A 129 6.27 -18.40 4.49
N ASP A 130 7.38 -17.66 4.35
CA ASP A 130 7.46 -16.29 4.82
C ASP A 130 6.94 -15.26 3.80
N PHE A 131 6.56 -15.66 2.59
CA PHE A 131 5.99 -14.75 1.59
C PHE A 131 4.48 -14.53 1.78
N THR A 132 4.11 -13.33 2.24
CA THR A 132 2.72 -12.89 2.38
C THR A 132 2.43 -11.66 1.53
N ILE A 133 1.24 -11.65 0.90
CA ILE A 133 0.67 -10.46 0.28
C ILE A 133 -0.49 -9.97 1.15
N LEU A 134 -0.45 -8.69 1.47
CA LEU A 134 -1.53 -7.96 2.13
C LEU A 134 -2.25 -7.09 1.10
N LYS A 135 -3.56 -6.96 1.26
CA LYS A 135 -4.41 -6.05 0.50
C LYS A 135 -5.01 -5.03 1.45
N PHE A 136 -4.63 -3.77 1.28
CA PHE A 136 -5.21 -2.65 1.99
C PHE A 136 -6.39 -2.07 1.19
N LYS A 137 -7.58 -2.09 1.78
CA LYS A 137 -8.83 -1.57 1.22
C LYS A 137 -9.17 -0.22 1.87
N PRO A 138 -8.96 0.91 1.19
CA PRO A 138 -9.29 2.22 1.73
C PRO A 138 -10.79 2.51 1.65
N PHE A 139 -11.30 3.27 2.62
CA PHE A 139 -12.64 3.86 2.59
C PHE A 139 -12.61 5.40 2.69
N PHE A 140 -11.46 5.97 3.05
CA PHE A 140 -11.31 7.42 3.23
C PHE A 140 -9.93 7.88 2.76
N LEU A 141 -9.86 9.06 2.16
CA LEU A 141 -8.61 9.71 1.83
C LEU A 141 -8.49 11.11 2.44
N LYS A 142 -7.27 11.48 2.81
CA LYS A 142 -6.84 12.84 3.17
C LYS A 142 -5.70 13.25 2.24
N LEU A 143 -5.97 14.25 1.41
CA LEU A 143 -5.01 14.81 0.47
C LEU A 143 -4.42 16.09 1.05
N TYR A 144 -3.09 16.14 1.15
CA TYR A 144 -2.31 17.29 1.60
C TYR A 144 -1.60 17.90 0.40
N THR A 145 -1.96 19.13 0.04
CA THR A 145 -1.36 19.83 -1.11
C THR A 145 -1.52 21.33 -0.96
N LYS A 146 -0.48 22.10 -1.31
CA LYS A 146 -0.48 23.58 -1.25
C LYS A 146 -0.93 24.11 0.12
N LEU A 147 -0.40 23.52 1.20
CA LEU A 147 -0.73 23.83 2.60
C LEU A 147 -2.23 23.70 2.95
N ARG A 148 -2.97 22.89 2.19
CA ARG A 148 -4.39 22.61 2.43
C ARG A 148 -4.63 21.11 2.53
N THR A 149 -5.69 20.76 3.27
CA THR A 149 -6.16 19.39 3.40
C THR A 149 -7.52 19.23 2.74
N TYR A 150 -7.70 18.17 1.96
CA TYR A 150 -8.99 17.78 1.38
C TYR A 150 -9.32 16.35 1.78
N ASN A 151 -10.54 16.15 2.28
CA ASN A 151 -11.00 14.86 2.77
C ASN A 151 -12.10 14.32 1.85
N LEU A 152 -12.09 13.00 1.60
CA LEU A 152 -13.09 12.36 0.74
C LEU A 152 -13.29 10.88 1.13
N GLU A 153 -14.54 10.49 1.36
CA GLU A 153 -14.99 9.10 1.39
C GLU A 153 -14.99 8.52 -0.03
N ILE A 154 -14.53 7.28 -0.19
CA ILE A 154 -14.25 6.64 -1.49
C ILE A 154 -14.77 5.23 -1.63
#